data_AF-A0A952KH61-F1
#
_entry.id   AF-A0A952KH61-F1
#
_cell.length_a   1.000
_cell.length_b   1.000
_cell.length_c   1.000
_cell.angle_alpha   90.00
_cell.angle_beta   90.00
_cell.angle_gamma   90.00
#
_symmetry.space_group_name_H-M   'P 1'
#
loop_
_entity.id
_entity.type
_entity.pdbx_description
1 polymer ?
#
loop_
_entity_poly.entity_id
_entity_poly.type
_entity_poly.pdbx_seq_one_letter_code
_entity_poly.pdbx_strand_id
1 'polypeptide(L)'
;KKVPPKLQLGSIQPVADEKTLEALIAHRYEVMAGFARELRRAGKAEIEVLKAKKADVSVLRAANRWLHRDDDKVPAAAKPQIAQARAEHPVLDKMVTMREELRQMWLSTSASREQLASDLQGWCHRAEESGIAALREFSMKLRAARA
;
A
#
# COMPACT_ATOMS: atom_id res chain seq x y z
N LYS A 1 -3.49 -23.70 -13.10
CA LYS A 1 -3.14 -22.51 -12.28
C LYS A 1 -4.42 -21.71 -12.04
N LYS A 2 -4.94 -21.63 -10.80
CA LYS A 2 -6.11 -20.78 -10.48
C LYS A 2 -5.68 -19.30 -10.55
N VAL A 3 -6.36 -18.51 -11.35
CA VAL A 3 -6.16 -17.06 -11.41
C VAL A 3 -6.88 -16.45 -10.21
N PRO A 4 -6.23 -15.59 -9.40
CA PRO A 4 -6.90 -14.92 -8.29
C PRO A 4 -8.08 -14.07 -8.82
N PRO A 5 -9.20 -14.01 -8.08
CA PRO A 5 -10.39 -13.29 -8.50
C PRO A 5 -10.10 -11.79 -8.61
N LYS A 6 -10.62 -11.13 -9.65
CA LYS A 6 -10.42 -9.70 -9.91
C LYS A 6 -11.43 -8.84 -9.13
N LEU A 7 -10.96 -7.80 -8.48
CA LEU A 7 -11.73 -6.81 -7.74
C LEU A 7 -12.52 -5.98 -8.73
N GLN A 8 -13.83 -5.92 -8.54
CA GLN A 8 -14.69 -5.06 -9.34
C GLN A 8 -14.75 -3.68 -8.68
N LEU A 9 -14.69 -2.63 -9.49
CA LEU A 9 -14.80 -1.25 -9.04
C LEU A 9 -16.14 -0.67 -9.51
N GLY A 10 -16.93 -0.16 -8.58
CA GLY A 10 -18.16 0.59 -8.84
C GLY A 10 -17.99 2.09 -8.61
N SER A 11 -19.09 2.79 -8.29
CA SER A 11 -19.02 4.18 -7.85
C SER A 11 -18.35 4.26 -6.47
N ILE A 12 -17.45 5.24 -6.32
CA ILE A 12 -16.76 5.53 -5.06
C ILE A 12 -17.82 5.81 -3.98
N GLN A 13 -17.83 5.01 -2.92
CA GLN A 13 -18.69 5.25 -1.79
C GLN A 13 -18.11 6.36 -0.91
N PRO A 14 -18.96 7.24 -0.31
CA PRO A 14 -18.48 8.24 0.63
C PRO A 14 -17.75 7.61 1.81
N VAL A 15 -18.26 6.47 2.30
CA VAL A 15 -17.76 5.70 3.43
C VAL A 15 -17.53 4.26 3.01
N ALA A 16 -16.41 3.66 3.43
CA ALA A 16 -16.19 2.22 3.27
C ALA A 16 -17.08 1.47 4.27
N ASP A 17 -18.19 0.93 3.79
CA ASP A 17 -19.15 0.16 4.58
C ASP A 17 -18.73 -1.31 4.73
N GLU A 18 -19.50 -2.09 5.48
CA GLU A 18 -19.23 -3.53 5.70
C GLU A 18 -19.18 -4.33 4.39
N LYS A 19 -19.99 -3.96 3.38
CA LYS A 19 -19.97 -4.63 2.06
C LYS A 19 -18.67 -4.34 1.31
N THR A 20 -18.19 -3.11 1.40
CA THR A 20 -16.88 -2.71 0.86
C THR A 20 -15.77 -3.50 1.54
N LEU A 21 -15.83 -3.65 2.87
CA LEU A 21 -14.88 -4.45 3.64
C LEU A 21 -14.89 -5.92 3.21
N GLU A 22 -16.06 -6.55 3.11
CA GLU A 22 -16.19 -7.96 2.69
C GLU A 22 -15.59 -8.20 1.30
N ALA A 23 -15.87 -7.31 0.35
CA ALA A 23 -15.27 -7.35 -0.98
C ALA A 23 -13.73 -7.26 -0.89
N LEU A 24 -13.20 -6.31 -0.11
CA LEU A 24 -11.76 -6.15 0.03
C LEU A 24 -11.09 -7.36 0.72
N ILE A 25 -11.72 -7.97 1.72
CA ILE A 25 -11.22 -9.19 2.39
C ILE A 25 -11.16 -10.36 1.39
N ALA A 26 -12.21 -10.54 0.59
CA ALA A 26 -12.29 -11.58 -0.43
C ALA A 26 -11.20 -11.41 -1.51
N HIS A 27 -10.83 -10.16 -1.81
CA HIS A 27 -9.86 -9.78 -2.85
C HIS A 27 -8.52 -9.28 -2.28
N ARG A 28 -8.22 -9.54 -0.99
CA ARG A 28 -7.06 -8.93 -0.28
C ARG A 28 -5.71 -9.10 -0.99
N TYR A 29 -5.49 -10.23 -1.66
CA TYR A 29 -4.25 -10.49 -2.39
C TYR A 29 -4.10 -9.57 -3.61
N GLU A 30 -5.19 -9.28 -4.30
CA GLU A 30 -5.17 -8.35 -5.42
C GLU A 30 -5.04 -6.91 -4.95
N VAL A 31 -5.73 -6.54 -3.86
CA VAL A 31 -5.58 -5.23 -3.21
C VAL A 31 -4.11 -4.98 -2.87
N MET A 32 -3.47 -5.93 -2.16
CA MET A 32 -2.05 -5.83 -1.80
C MET A 32 -1.12 -5.86 -3.02
N ALA A 33 -1.46 -6.62 -4.07
CA ALA A 33 -0.72 -6.58 -5.33
C ALA A 33 -0.85 -5.23 -6.05
N GLY A 34 -2.02 -4.60 -5.97
CA GLY A 34 -2.28 -3.24 -6.45
C GLY A 34 -1.43 -2.21 -5.72
N PHE A 35 -1.44 -2.26 -4.39
CA PHE A 35 -0.60 -1.38 -3.57
C PHE A 35 0.88 -1.55 -3.91
N ALA A 36 1.34 -2.80 -4.07
CA ALA A 36 2.72 -3.09 -4.45
C ALA A 36 3.11 -2.49 -5.82
N ARG A 37 2.17 -2.40 -6.78
CA ARG A 37 2.41 -1.72 -8.06
C ARG A 37 2.58 -0.21 -7.87
N GLU A 38 1.73 0.43 -7.07
CA GLU A 38 1.82 1.87 -6.80
C GLU A 38 3.10 2.22 -6.04
N LEU A 39 3.49 1.42 -5.03
CA LEU A 39 4.73 1.66 -4.28
C LEU A 39 5.98 1.53 -5.17
N ARG A 40 6.02 0.54 -6.07
CA ARG A 40 7.11 0.43 -7.06
C ARG A 40 7.14 1.60 -8.03
N ARG A 41 5.96 2.10 -8.44
CA ARG A 41 5.83 3.27 -9.32
C ARG A 41 6.34 4.54 -8.61
N ALA A 42 5.95 4.76 -7.37
CA ALA A 42 6.44 5.88 -6.55
C ALA A 42 7.97 5.80 -6.39
N GLY A 43 8.51 4.63 -6.04
CA GLY A 43 9.96 4.45 -5.92
C GLY A 43 10.70 4.66 -7.25
N LYS A 44 10.10 4.30 -8.39
CA LYS A 44 10.67 4.61 -9.71
C LYS A 44 10.67 6.11 -9.99
N ALA A 45 9.62 6.83 -9.64
CA ALA A 45 9.57 8.28 -9.80
C ALA A 45 10.66 8.99 -8.98
N GLU A 46 10.85 8.59 -7.71
CA GLU A 46 11.93 9.09 -6.86
C GLU A 46 13.32 8.83 -7.47
N ILE A 47 13.55 7.64 -8.04
CA ILE A 47 14.80 7.31 -8.75
C ILE A 47 15.04 8.24 -9.94
N GLU A 48 14.01 8.54 -10.74
CA GLU A 48 14.16 9.44 -11.90
C GLU A 48 14.45 10.89 -11.46
N VAL A 49 13.85 11.35 -10.36
CA VAL A 49 14.16 12.67 -9.77
C VAL A 49 15.62 12.75 -9.32
N LEU A 50 16.12 11.72 -8.62
CA LEU A 50 17.52 11.68 -8.19
C LEU A 50 18.50 11.60 -9.37
N LYS A 51 18.19 10.80 -10.40
CA LYS A 51 18.99 10.74 -11.64
C LYS A 51 19.08 12.09 -12.32
N ALA A 52 17.99 12.83 -12.42
CA ALA A 52 17.97 14.17 -13.01
C ALA A 52 18.88 15.14 -12.24
N LYS A 53 19.00 14.95 -10.92
CA LYS A 53 19.90 15.69 -10.04
C LYS A 53 21.34 15.14 -10.01
N LYS A 54 21.66 14.11 -10.81
CA LYS A 54 22.95 13.38 -10.79
C LYS A 54 23.34 12.84 -9.40
N ALA A 55 22.35 12.54 -8.56
CA ALA A 55 22.57 11.96 -7.24
C ALA A 55 22.74 10.42 -7.34
N ASP A 56 23.32 9.82 -6.31
CA ASP A 56 23.37 8.36 -6.23
C ASP A 56 21.96 7.78 -6.02
N VAL A 57 21.66 6.72 -6.77
CA VAL A 57 20.38 5.99 -6.74
C VAL A 57 20.55 4.52 -6.39
N SER A 58 21.77 4.09 -6.06
CA SER A 58 22.12 2.69 -5.80
C SER A 58 21.29 2.09 -4.67
N VAL A 59 21.24 2.79 -3.52
CA VAL A 59 20.49 2.40 -2.32
C VAL A 59 18.99 2.35 -2.61
N LEU A 60 18.42 3.44 -3.15
CA LEU A 60 17.00 3.49 -3.46
C LEU A 60 16.60 2.44 -4.49
N ARG A 61 17.43 2.18 -5.52
CA ARG A 61 17.17 1.12 -6.50
C ARG A 61 17.21 -0.26 -5.86
N ALA A 62 18.15 -0.52 -4.96
CA ALA A 62 18.22 -1.77 -4.23
C ALA A 62 16.98 -1.96 -3.34
N ALA A 63 16.59 -0.92 -2.59
CA ALA A 63 15.43 -0.91 -1.71
C ALA A 63 14.11 -1.07 -2.46
N ASN A 64 13.92 -0.40 -3.60
CA ASN A 64 12.66 -0.41 -4.37
C ASN A 64 12.24 -1.80 -4.86
N ARG A 65 13.20 -2.75 -4.96
CA ARG A 65 12.90 -4.16 -5.23
C ARG A 65 12.13 -4.84 -4.10
N TRP A 66 12.25 -4.33 -2.89
CA TRP A 66 11.79 -4.97 -1.65
C TRP A 66 10.78 -4.14 -0.85
N LEU A 67 10.68 -2.81 -1.05
CA LEU A 67 9.78 -1.92 -0.29
C LEU A 67 8.31 -2.40 -0.22
N HIS A 68 7.84 -3.11 -1.24
CA HIS A 68 6.47 -3.64 -1.31
C HIS A 68 6.29 -5.05 -0.73
N ARG A 69 7.35 -5.65 -0.17
CA ARG A 69 7.34 -6.98 0.42
C ARG A 69 7.13 -6.88 1.92
N ASP A 70 6.50 -7.91 2.48
CA ASP A 70 6.38 -8.08 3.92
C ASP A 70 7.77 -8.34 4.51
N ASP A 71 8.01 -7.91 5.75
CA ASP A 71 9.35 -7.98 6.38
C ASP A 71 9.92 -9.41 6.44
N ASP A 72 9.05 -10.43 6.60
CA ASP A 72 9.42 -11.84 6.59
C ASP A 72 9.84 -12.36 5.21
N LYS A 73 9.54 -11.61 4.14
CA LYS A 73 9.94 -11.90 2.75
C LYS A 73 11.13 -11.05 2.28
N VAL A 74 11.66 -10.18 3.15
CA VAL A 74 12.82 -9.35 2.84
C VAL A 74 14.10 -10.06 3.28
N PRO A 75 15.07 -10.30 2.37
CA PRO A 75 16.37 -10.84 2.76
C PRO A 75 17.07 -9.93 3.76
N ALA A 76 17.76 -10.52 4.75
CA ALA A 76 18.49 -9.75 5.78
C ALA A 76 19.46 -8.72 5.17
N ALA A 77 20.13 -9.08 4.07
CA ALA A 77 21.05 -8.21 3.35
C ALA A 77 20.40 -7.01 2.64
N ALA A 78 19.07 -6.99 2.50
CA ALA A 78 18.30 -5.90 1.91
C ALA A 78 17.66 -4.96 2.95
N LYS A 79 17.59 -5.39 4.23
CA LYS A 79 16.96 -4.61 5.30
C LYS A 79 17.65 -3.26 5.54
N PRO A 80 18.99 -3.15 5.57
CA PRO A 80 19.66 -1.87 5.76
C PRO A 80 19.34 -0.85 4.67
N GLN A 81 19.30 -1.27 3.39
CA GLN A 81 19.01 -0.39 2.26
C GLN A 81 17.55 0.07 2.29
N ILE A 82 16.62 -0.79 2.72
CA ILE A 82 15.23 -0.39 2.94
C ILE A 82 15.13 0.64 4.06
N ALA A 83 15.77 0.39 5.20
CA ALA A 83 15.76 1.34 6.32
C ALA A 83 16.33 2.71 5.91
N GLN A 84 17.45 2.72 5.19
CA GLN A 84 18.05 3.95 4.68
C GLN A 84 17.12 4.66 3.67
N ALA A 85 16.58 3.94 2.68
CA ALA A 85 15.67 4.55 1.71
C ALA A 85 14.40 5.11 2.36
N ARG A 86 13.88 4.47 3.42
CA ARG A 86 12.76 4.99 4.20
C ARG A 86 13.13 6.27 4.95
N ALA A 87 14.32 6.34 5.54
CA ALA A 87 14.79 7.54 6.22
C ALA A 87 14.98 8.73 5.27
N GLU A 88 15.45 8.47 4.05
CA GLU A 88 15.75 9.51 3.04
C GLU A 88 14.52 9.93 2.22
N HIS A 89 13.50 9.08 2.11
CA HIS A 89 12.30 9.32 1.28
C HIS A 89 11.01 9.19 2.10
N PRO A 90 10.55 10.28 2.76
CA PRO A 90 9.36 10.27 3.62
C PRO A 90 8.08 9.79 2.93
N VAL A 91 7.93 10.05 1.62
CA VAL A 91 6.79 9.56 0.84
C VAL A 91 6.77 8.03 0.78
N LEU A 92 7.92 7.41 0.50
CA LEU A 92 8.04 5.96 0.44
C LEU A 92 7.90 5.32 1.82
N ASP A 93 8.46 5.95 2.85
CA ASP A 93 8.28 5.51 4.24
C ASP A 93 6.81 5.50 4.65
N LYS A 94 6.08 6.60 4.37
CA LYS A 94 4.65 6.69 4.66
C LYS A 94 3.86 5.61 3.90
N MET A 95 4.16 5.39 2.62
CA MET A 95 3.48 4.34 1.85
C MET A 95 3.79 2.93 2.38
N VAL A 96 5.02 2.63 2.79
CA VAL A 96 5.38 1.35 3.41
C VAL A 96 4.63 1.16 4.73
N THR A 97 4.58 2.19 5.57
CA THR A 97 3.86 2.17 6.85
C THR A 97 2.37 1.91 6.63
N MET A 98 1.73 2.67 5.74
CA MET A 98 0.30 2.51 5.44
C MET A 98 -0.03 1.17 4.79
N ARG A 99 0.89 0.59 4.02
CA ARG A 99 0.76 -0.78 3.50
C ARG A 99 0.70 -1.81 4.62
N GLU A 100 1.57 -1.67 5.63
CA GLU A 100 1.60 -2.59 6.77
C GLU A 100 0.35 -2.45 7.63
N GLU A 101 -0.17 -1.23 7.82
CA GLU A 101 -1.46 -1.02 8.49
C GLU A 101 -2.59 -1.81 7.81
N LEU A 102 -2.70 -1.74 6.47
CA LEU A 102 -3.67 -2.57 5.73
C LEU A 102 -3.40 -4.06 5.95
N ARG A 103 -2.13 -4.48 5.90
CA ARG A 103 -1.76 -5.89 6.11
C ARG A 103 -2.25 -6.40 7.45
N GLN A 104 -2.06 -5.62 8.51
CA GLN A 104 -2.47 -5.98 9.87
C GLN A 104 -3.99 -6.09 10.00
N MET A 105 -4.78 -5.25 9.32
CA MET A 105 -6.24 -5.40 9.28
C MET A 105 -6.66 -6.78 8.73
N TRP A 106 -5.99 -7.28 7.69
CA TRP A 106 -6.30 -8.60 7.12
C TRP A 106 -5.84 -9.78 7.98
N LEU A 107 -4.84 -9.56 8.86
CA LEU A 107 -4.32 -10.57 9.78
C LEU A 107 -5.08 -10.59 11.12
N SER A 108 -5.87 -9.55 11.40
CA SER A 108 -6.68 -9.48 12.61
C SER A 108 -7.78 -10.53 12.58
N THR A 109 -7.69 -11.52 13.47
CA THR A 109 -8.69 -12.58 13.64
C THR A 109 -9.64 -12.33 14.80
N SER A 110 -9.37 -11.32 15.63
CA SER A 110 -10.14 -10.99 16.83
C SER A 110 -11.03 -9.74 16.69
N ALA A 111 -10.83 -8.94 15.64
CA ALA A 111 -11.63 -7.73 15.40
C ALA A 111 -13.02 -8.07 14.85
N SER A 112 -14.04 -7.31 15.25
CA SER A 112 -15.36 -7.38 14.65
C SER A 112 -15.37 -6.74 13.25
N ARG A 113 -16.40 -7.03 12.44
CA ARG A 113 -16.50 -6.44 11.09
C ARG A 113 -16.67 -4.93 11.16
N GLU A 114 -17.41 -4.44 12.15
CA GLU A 114 -17.63 -3.03 12.41
C GLU A 114 -16.31 -2.32 12.75
N GLN A 115 -15.47 -2.96 13.58
CA GLN A 115 -14.15 -2.42 13.91
C GLN A 115 -13.25 -2.35 12.68
N LEU A 116 -13.19 -3.42 11.88
CA LEU A 116 -12.39 -3.44 10.64
C LEU A 116 -12.89 -2.43 9.61
N ALA A 117 -14.20 -2.19 9.53
CA ALA A 117 -14.77 -1.16 8.66
C ALA A 117 -14.37 0.23 9.14
N SER A 118 -14.42 0.49 10.45
CA SER A 118 -13.93 1.74 11.06
C SER A 118 -12.43 1.95 10.82
N ASP A 119 -11.62 0.91 10.99
CA ASP A 119 -10.17 0.95 10.74
C ASP A 119 -9.87 1.26 9.28
N LEU A 120 -10.62 0.66 8.35
CA LEU A 120 -10.51 0.93 6.91
C LEU A 120 -10.92 2.36 6.56
N GLN A 121 -11.97 2.90 7.19
CA GLN A 121 -12.38 4.29 7.02
C GLN A 121 -11.29 5.25 7.52
N GLY A 122 -10.76 5.01 8.71
CA GLY A 122 -9.66 5.79 9.29
C GLY A 122 -8.39 5.71 8.42
N TRP A 123 -8.11 4.55 7.84
CA TRP A 123 -7.02 4.40 6.88
C TRP A 123 -7.23 5.22 5.62
N CYS A 124 -8.43 5.19 5.03
CA CYS A 124 -8.76 5.99 3.85
C CYS A 124 -8.63 7.49 4.13
N HIS A 125 -9.09 7.96 5.29
CA HIS A 125 -8.95 9.36 5.69
C HIS A 125 -7.48 9.77 5.81
N ARG A 126 -6.66 9.01 6.53
CA ARG A 126 -5.21 9.26 6.64
C ARG A 126 -4.49 9.22 5.28
N ALA A 127 -4.95 8.36 4.36
CA ALA A 127 -4.38 8.27 3.01
C ALA A 127 -4.66 9.55 2.21
N GLU A 128 -5.84 10.12 2.37
CA GLU A 128 -6.27 11.36 1.69
C GLU A 128 -5.59 12.59 2.27
N GLU A 129 -5.45 12.64 3.59
CA GLU A 129 -4.74 13.73 4.30
C GLU A 129 -3.22 13.69 4.13
N SER A 130 -2.66 12.54 3.73
CA SER A 130 -1.20 12.38 3.56
C SER A 130 -0.58 13.31 2.50
N GLY A 131 -1.40 13.89 1.61
CA GLY A 131 -0.94 14.66 0.44
C GLY A 131 -0.27 13.80 -0.64
N ILE A 132 -0.16 12.48 -0.45
CA ILE A 132 0.48 11.57 -1.40
C ILE A 132 -0.57 11.09 -2.40
N ALA A 133 -0.46 11.52 -3.66
CA ALA A 133 -1.42 11.20 -4.72
C ALA A 133 -1.67 9.69 -4.85
N ALA A 134 -0.62 8.86 -4.77
CA ALA A 134 -0.76 7.40 -4.84
C ALA A 134 -1.62 6.82 -3.71
N LEU A 135 -1.52 7.36 -2.49
CA LEU A 135 -2.34 6.91 -1.35
C LEU A 135 -3.79 7.38 -1.48
N ARG A 136 -4.00 8.63 -1.90
CA ARG A 136 -5.33 9.18 -2.18
C ARG A 136 -6.05 8.41 -3.28
N GLU A 137 -5.37 8.11 -4.39
CA GLU A 137 -5.94 7.30 -5.46
C GLU A 137 -6.25 5.88 -4.99
N PHE A 138 -5.42 5.33 -4.11
CA PHE A 138 -5.65 4.01 -3.56
C PHE A 138 -6.86 3.98 -2.61
N SER A 139 -7.03 4.97 -1.74
CA SER A 139 -8.22 5.05 -0.88
C SER A 139 -9.52 5.15 -1.69
N MET A 140 -9.52 5.92 -2.78
CA MET A 140 -10.65 5.99 -3.71
C MET A 140 -10.96 4.63 -4.35
N LYS A 141 -9.93 3.88 -4.76
CA LYS A 141 -10.09 2.51 -5.28
C LYS A 141 -10.67 1.57 -4.22
N LEU A 142 -10.21 1.67 -2.97
CA LEU A 142 -10.75 0.87 -1.87
C LEU A 142 -12.24 1.18 -1.64
N ARG A 143 -12.63 2.45 -1.62
CA ARG A 143 -14.04 2.87 -1.46
C ARG A 143 -14.93 2.55 -2.67
N ALA A 144 -14.34 2.22 -3.81
CA ALA A 144 -15.07 1.77 -4.99
C ALA A 144 -15.19 0.24 -5.07
N ALA A 145 -14.53 -0.51 -4.17
CA ALA A 145 -14.53 -1.96 -4.18
C ALA A 145 -15.93 -2.56 -4.04
N ARG A 146 -16.25 -3.53 -4.91
CA ARG A 146 -17.48 -4.31 -4.85
C ARG A 146 -17.19 -5.78 -5.11
N ALA A 147 -17.98 -6.64 -4.48
CA ALA A 147 -18.00 -8.09 -4.70
C ALA A 147 -18.77 -8.43 -5.98
#